data_AF-A0A6M0C7H0-F1
#
_entry.id   AF-A0A6M0C7H0-F1
#
_cell.length_a   1.000
_cell.length_b   1.000
_cell.length_c   1.000
_cell.angle_alpha   90.00
_cell.angle_beta   90.00
_cell.angle_gamma   90.00
#
_symmetry.space_group_name_H-M   'P 1'
#
loop_
_entity.id
_entity.type
_entity.pdbx_description
1 polymer ?
#
loop_
_entity_poly.entity_id
_entity_poly.type
_entity_poly.pdbx_seq_one_letter_code
_entity_poly.pdbx_strand_id
1 'polypeptide(L)'
;MDLLAEKSEYNFMYLRYVLPAIAEGFYRDFSIKELPQGLLDYYDQHWQRMGMEGENRPNGILLSILVAAGTPVSSKLIADTAGRDRYEVLEVLERWRGFLKKERVEGQECYSTYHYTFAEFLQEKPAIKREAAKLLAAKNDRIREALTADEGEGDEEE
;
A
#
# COMPACT_ATOMS: atom_id res chain seq x y z
N MET A 1 15.40 -22.99 21.21
CA MET A 1 15.78 -22.64 19.83
C MET A 1 14.56 -22.55 18.93
N ASP A 2 13.41 -23.11 19.32
CA ASP A 2 12.23 -23.24 18.46
C ASP A 2 11.29 -22.02 18.46
N LEU A 3 11.30 -21.19 19.51
CA LEU A 3 10.35 -20.07 19.65
C LEU A 3 10.38 -19.08 18.47
N LEU A 4 11.56 -18.76 17.91
CA LEU A 4 11.64 -17.86 16.76
C LEU A 4 11.15 -18.54 15.47
N ALA A 5 11.40 -19.84 15.32
CA ALA A 5 10.90 -20.63 14.20
C ALA A 5 9.36 -20.74 14.25
N GLU A 6 8.81 -20.99 15.44
CA GLU A 6 7.38 -20.98 15.71
C GLU A 6 6.77 -19.59 15.46
N LYS A 7 7.36 -18.52 16.00
CA LYS A 7 6.90 -17.14 15.79
C LYS A 7 6.93 -16.71 14.33
N SER A 8 7.95 -17.13 13.59
CA SER A 8 8.07 -16.82 12.16
C SER A 8 7.24 -17.73 11.26
N GLU A 9 6.66 -18.80 11.79
CA GLU A 9 5.95 -19.84 11.02
C GLU A 9 6.81 -20.38 9.87
N TYR A 10 8.13 -20.47 10.10
CA TYR A 10 9.12 -20.85 9.09
C TYR A 10 9.12 -19.96 7.85
N ASN A 11 8.57 -18.74 7.94
CA ASN A 11 8.50 -17.77 6.86
C ASN A 11 9.71 -16.83 6.91
N PHE A 12 10.60 -16.93 5.92
CA PHE A 12 11.78 -16.06 5.84
C PHE A 12 11.43 -14.56 5.79
N MET A 13 10.28 -14.20 5.19
CA MET A 13 9.86 -12.80 5.13
C MET A 13 9.55 -12.22 6.49
N TYR A 14 9.18 -13.04 7.47
CA TYR A 14 9.04 -12.61 8.85
C TYR A 14 10.36 -12.02 9.37
N LEU A 15 11.48 -12.74 9.19
CA LEU A 15 12.80 -12.28 9.62
C LEU A 15 13.22 -11.02 8.86
N ARG A 16 12.90 -10.95 7.55
CA ARG A 16 13.20 -9.78 6.72
C ARG A 16 12.57 -8.49 7.24
N TYR A 17 11.40 -8.55 7.88
CA TYR A 17 10.72 -7.38 8.42
C TYR A 17 10.94 -7.18 9.92
N VAL A 18 10.90 -8.25 10.71
CA VAL A 18 10.99 -8.17 12.16
C VAL A 18 12.41 -7.80 12.62
N LEU A 19 13.46 -8.29 11.96
CA LEU A 19 14.84 -7.96 12.37
C LEU A 19 15.17 -6.46 12.19
N PRO A 20 14.87 -5.81 11.05
CA PRO A 20 15.01 -4.36 10.94
C PRO A 20 14.16 -3.61 11.97
N ALA A 21 12.90 -4.01 12.19
CA ALA A 21 12.05 -3.36 13.17
C ALA A 21 12.66 -3.41 14.58
N ILE A 22 13.25 -4.54 14.98
CA ILE A 22 13.99 -4.64 16.25
C ILE A 22 15.19 -3.69 16.27
N ALA A 23 16.00 -3.66 15.21
CA ALA A 23 17.17 -2.78 15.12
C ALA A 23 16.80 -1.29 15.20
N GLU A 24 15.63 -0.91 14.68
CA GLU A 24 15.05 0.43 14.73
C GLU A 24 14.38 0.75 16.08
N GLY A 25 14.38 -0.18 17.04
CA GLY A 25 13.80 0.02 18.36
C GLY A 25 12.28 -0.10 18.41
N PHE A 26 11.63 -0.72 17.41
CA PHE A 26 10.20 -1.02 17.49
C PHE A 26 9.87 -1.88 18.71
N TYR A 27 10.80 -2.72 19.15
CA TYR A 27 10.63 -3.53 20.36
C TYR A 27 11.55 -2.95 21.44
N ARG A 28 10.95 -2.26 22.43
CA ARG A 28 11.65 -1.50 23.46
C ARG A 28 12.45 -2.41 24.41
N ASP A 29 11.93 -3.60 24.67
CA ASP A 29 12.61 -4.68 25.39
C ASP A 29 12.77 -5.87 24.44
N PHE A 30 13.97 -6.45 24.35
CA PHE A 30 14.25 -7.59 23.47
C PHE A 30 13.69 -8.89 24.09
N SER A 31 12.37 -8.93 24.26
CA SER A 31 11.65 -10.15 24.63
C SER A 31 11.15 -10.80 23.36
N ILE A 32 11.77 -11.92 22.96
CA ILE A 32 11.32 -12.74 21.82
C ILE A 32 9.84 -13.14 21.96
N LYS A 33 9.31 -13.19 23.19
CA LYS A 33 7.90 -13.51 23.48
C LYS A 33 6.93 -12.43 22.97
N GLU A 34 7.38 -11.19 22.90
CA GLU A 34 6.59 -10.03 22.45
C GLU A 34 6.58 -9.88 20.93
N LEU A 35 7.37 -10.68 20.23
CA LEU A 35 7.34 -10.70 18.77
C LEU A 35 5.97 -11.20 18.27
N PRO A 36 5.47 -10.67 17.15
CA PRO A 36 4.21 -11.08 16.54
C PRO A 36 4.21 -12.56 16.15
N GLN A 37 3.04 -13.20 16.11
CA GLN A 37 2.91 -14.56 15.59
C GLN A 37 2.65 -14.49 14.08
N GLY A 38 3.64 -14.83 13.27
CA GLY A 38 3.55 -14.78 11.81
C GLY A 38 3.55 -13.35 11.24
N LEU A 39 3.43 -13.27 9.91
CA LEU A 39 3.53 -12.01 9.17
C LEU A 39 2.31 -11.11 9.33
N LEU A 40 1.11 -11.69 9.42
CA LEU A 40 -0.13 -10.91 9.52
C LEU A 40 -0.17 -10.14 10.84
N ASP A 41 0.17 -10.78 11.96
CA ASP A 41 0.30 -10.10 13.26
C ASP A 41 1.36 -9.00 13.21
N TYR A 42 2.48 -9.24 12.51
CA TYR A 42 3.51 -8.23 12.35
C TYR A 42 2.97 -7.00 11.61
N TYR A 43 2.27 -7.22 10.48
CA TYR A 43 1.68 -6.13 9.72
C TYR A 43 0.63 -5.38 10.54
N ASP A 44 -0.22 -6.07 11.30
CA ASP A 44 -1.24 -5.42 12.13
C ASP A 44 -0.62 -4.59 13.25
N GLN A 45 0.37 -5.13 13.97
CA GLN A 45 1.10 -4.36 14.99
C GLN A 45 1.80 -3.13 14.40
N HIS A 46 2.46 -3.30 13.24
CA HIS A 46 3.11 -2.19 12.55
C HIS A 46 2.07 -1.14 12.12
N TRP A 47 0.94 -1.56 11.56
CA TRP A 47 -0.17 -0.71 11.13
C TRP A 47 -0.78 0.10 12.26
N GLN A 48 -1.05 -0.53 13.41
CA GLN A 48 -1.59 0.12 14.60
C GLN A 48 -0.63 1.18 15.15
N ARG A 49 0.66 0.85 15.28
CA ARG A 49 1.69 1.79 15.76
C ARG A 49 1.86 3.00 14.85
N MET A 50 1.67 2.78 13.55
CA MET A 50 1.71 3.83 12.55
C MET A 50 0.43 4.68 12.54
N GLY A 51 -0.57 4.36 13.38
CA GLY A 51 -1.80 5.14 13.52
C GLY A 51 -2.71 5.07 12.28
N MET A 52 -2.61 3.99 11.51
CA MET A 52 -3.23 3.86 10.18
C MET A 52 -4.77 3.66 10.23
N GLU A 53 -5.35 3.49 11.42
CA GLU A 53 -6.80 3.52 11.62
C GLU A 53 -7.30 4.85 12.22
N GLY A 54 -6.38 5.71 12.65
CA GLY A 54 -6.65 7.04 13.21
C GLY A 54 -6.15 8.16 12.28
N GLU A 55 -5.26 8.99 12.79
CA GLU A 55 -4.72 10.17 12.10
C GLU A 55 -4.11 9.85 10.74
N ASN A 56 -3.42 8.71 10.61
CA ASN A 56 -2.75 8.29 9.37
C ASN A 56 -3.62 7.41 8.47
N ARG A 57 -4.93 7.28 8.74
CA ARG A 57 -5.86 6.55 7.88
C ARG A 57 -5.79 6.94 6.41
N PRO A 58 -5.65 8.23 6.03
CA PRO A 58 -5.51 8.59 4.63
C PRO A 58 -4.32 7.92 3.94
N ASN A 59 -3.21 7.68 4.65
CA ASN A 59 -2.04 7.00 4.11
C ASN A 59 -2.35 5.52 3.81
N GLY A 60 -3.20 4.89 4.63
CA GLY A 60 -3.65 3.53 4.40
C GLY A 60 -4.47 3.39 3.11
N ILE A 61 -5.28 4.41 2.79
CA ILE A 61 -6.03 4.44 1.53
C ILE A 61 -5.08 4.47 0.34
N LEU A 62 -4.00 5.26 0.39
CA LEU A 62 -2.98 5.31 -0.67
C LEU A 62 -2.36 3.94 -0.94
N LEU A 63 -2.02 3.21 0.11
CA LEU A 63 -1.48 1.84 0.00
C LEU A 63 -2.53 0.87 -0.55
N SER A 64 -3.79 1.00 -0.15
CA SER A 64 -4.88 0.17 -0.67
C SER A 64 -5.24 0.47 -2.12
N ILE A 65 -4.94 1.66 -2.66
CA ILE A 65 -5.08 1.96 -4.10
C ILE A 65 -4.14 1.06 -4.91
N LEU A 66 -2.92 0.80 -4.44
CA LEU A 66 -1.97 -0.12 -5.10
C LEU A 66 -2.60 -1.52 -5.26
N VAL A 67 -3.24 -2.01 -4.20
CA VAL A 67 -3.86 -3.34 -4.17
C VAL A 67 -5.13 -3.36 -5.03
N ALA A 68 -5.95 -2.31 -4.96
CA ALA A 68 -7.19 -2.21 -5.72
C ALA A 68 -6.93 -2.10 -7.23
N ALA A 69 -5.83 -1.44 -7.64
CA ALA A 69 -5.45 -1.35 -9.04
C ALA A 69 -5.05 -2.70 -9.65
N GLY A 70 -4.49 -3.61 -8.84
CA GLY A 70 -4.06 -4.94 -9.30
C GLY A 70 -2.85 -4.94 -10.24
N THR A 71 -2.35 -3.78 -10.63
CA THR A 71 -1.17 -3.56 -11.49
C THR A 71 -0.24 -2.51 -10.87
N PRO A 72 1.04 -2.46 -11.28
CA PRO A 72 1.94 -1.41 -10.81
C PRO A 72 1.45 -0.02 -11.23
N VAL A 73 1.33 0.89 -10.26
CA VAL A 73 0.79 2.25 -10.49
C VAL A 73 1.80 3.33 -10.12
N SER A 74 1.78 4.44 -10.85
CA SER A 74 2.68 5.56 -10.60
C SER A 74 2.23 6.38 -9.39
N SER A 75 3.17 7.08 -8.74
CA SER A 75 2.84 8.02 -7.66
C SER A 75 1.89 9.14 -8.10
N LYS A 76 1.96 9.54 -9.38
CA LYS A 76 1.02 10.49 -9.98
C LYS A 76 -0.40 9.93 -10.01
N LEU A 77 -0.59 8.69 -10.48
CA LEU A 77 -1.91 8.09 -10.52
C LEU A 77 -2.51 7.94 -9.12
N ILE A 78 -1.71 7.54 -8.13
CA ILE A 78 -2.17 7.43 -6.74
C ILE A 78 -2.60 8.81 -6.20
N ALA A 79 -1.79 9.84 -6.43
CA ALA A 79 -2.08 11.22 -6.03
C ALA A 79 -3.37 11.75 -6.66
N ASP A 80 -3.50 11.60 -7.99
CA ASP A 80 -4.67 12.02 -8.75
C ASP A 80 -5.94 11.28 -8.31
N THR A 81 -5.84 9.98 -8.02
CA THR A 81 -6.96 9.15 -7.53
C THR A 81 -7.38 9.56 -6.13
N ALA A 82 -6.43 9.85 -5.25
CA ALA A 82 -6.70 10.23 -3.86
C ALA A 82 -7.02 11.72 -3.68
N GLY A 83 -6.83 12.55 -4.71
CA GLY A 83 -6.93 14.01 -4.60
C GLY A 83 -5.89 14.59 -3.64
N ARG A 84 -4.67 14.04 -3.66
CA ARG A 84 -3.56 14.39 -2.75
C ARG A 84 -2.39 14.96 -3.53
N ASP A 85 -1.52 15.67 -2.82
CA ASP A 85 -0.27 16.11 -3.40
C ASP A 85 0.68 14.92 -3.66
N ARG A 86 1.43 14.97 -4.76
CA ARG A 86 2.30 13.87 -5.17
C ARG A 86 3.49 13.69 -4.22
N TYR A 87 4.00 14.75 -3.61
CA TYR A 87 5.09 14.65 -2.64
C TYR A 87 4.62 13.96 -1.36
N GLU A 88 3.42 14.28 -0.87
CA GLU A 88 2.82 13.57 0.27
C GLU A 88 2.68 12.06 -0.02
N VAL A 89 2.24 11.69 -1.24
CA VAL A 89 2.18 10.29 -1.65
C VAL A 89 3.57 9.65 -1.64
N LEU A 90 4.59 10.32 -2.18
CA LEU A 90 5.95 9.80 -2.20
C LEU A 90 6.53 9.59 -0.79
N GLU A 91 6.26 10.50 0.14
CA GLU A 91 6.67 10.34 1.55
C GLU A 91 6.06 9.09 2.18
N VAL A 92 4.78 8.84 1.93
CA VAL A 92 4.11 7.61 2.38
C VAL A 92 4.73 6.38 1.73
N LEU A 93 4.96 6.39 0.42
CA LEU A 93 5.56 5.26 -0.30
C LEU A 93 6.99 4.96 0.18
N GLU A 94 7.79 5.98 0.49
CA GLU A 94 9.15 5.78 1.00
C GLU A 94 9.13 5.20 2.42
N ARG A 95 8.23 5.71 3.28
CA ARG A 95 8.05 5.18 4.65
C ARG A 95 7.62 3.70 4.65
N TRP A 96 6.90 3.28 3.62
CA TRP A 96 6.45 1.89 3.44
C TRP A 96 7.31 1.09 2.45
N ARG A 97 8.45 1.63 1.99
CA ARG A 97 9.27 1.04 0.92
C ARG A 97 9.66 -0.41 1.15
N GLY A 98 9.85 -0.82 2.40
CA GLY A 98 10.15 -2.21 2.75
C GLY A 98 9.09 -3.21 2.26
N PHE A 99 7.84 -2.78 2.13
CA PHE A 99 6.69 -3.59 1.71
C PHE A 99 6.33 -3.42 0.23
N LEU A 100 7.02 -2.52 -0.47
CA LEU A 100 6.68 -2.10 -1.82
C LEU A 100 7.78 -2.51 -2.81
N LYS A 101 7.35 -2.94 -3.98
CA LYS A 101 8.21 -3.11 -5.14
C LYS A 101 8.14 -1.84 -5.97
N LYS A 102 9.30 -1.25 -6.24
CA LYS A 102 9.45 -0.14 -7.19
C LYS A 102 9.97 -0.71 -8.50
N GLU A 103 9.29 -0.42 -9.60
CA GLU A 103 9.66 -0.86 -10.93
C GLU A 103 9.42 0.22 -11.98
N ARG A 104 10.06 0.07 -13.15
CA ARG A 104 9.93 1.04 -14.25
C ARG A 104 9.02 0.46 -15.33
N VAL A 105 7.87 1.08 -15.51
CA VAL A 105 6.87 0.70 -16.54
C VAL A 105 6.79 1.84 -17.54
N GLU A 106 7.05 1.56 -18.82
CA GLU A 106 7.00 2.58 -19.89
C GLU A 106 7.81 3.85 -19.57
N GLY A 107 8.98 3.68 -18.94
CA GLY A 107 9.86 4.78 -18.55
C GLY A 107 9.44 5.54 -17.29
N GLN A 108 8.29 5.23 -16.70
CA GLN A 108 7.78 5.83 -15.45
C GLN A 108 8.04 4.94 -14.23
N GLU A 109 8.26 5.55 -13.07
CA GLU A 109 8.39 4.83 -11.81
C GLU A 109 7.02 4.46 -11.25
N CYS A 110 6.78 3.15 -11.11
CA CYS A 110 5.55 2.55 -10.62
C CYS A 110 5.81 1.70 -9.38
N TYR A 111 4.74 1.50 -8.60
CA TYR A 111 4.76 0.83 -7.32
C TYR A 111 3.71 -0.28 -7.29
N SER A 112 4.07 -1.41 -6.68
CA SER A 112 3.19 -2.54 -6.38
C SER A 112 3.56 -3.12 -5.01
N THR A 113 2.71 -3.96 -4.43
CA THR A 113 3.06 -4.66 -3.18
C THR A 113 4.17 -5.68 -3.46
N TYR A 114 5.20 -5.72 -2.63
CA TYR A 114 6.33 -6.65 -2.81
C TYR A 114 5.92 -8.12 -2.63
N HIS A 115 4.99 -8.41 -1.71
CA HIS A 115 4.44 -9.74 -1.48
C HIS A 115 2.92 -9.76 -1.38
N TYR A 116 2.35 -10.90 -1.80
CA TYR A 116 0.91 -11.14 -1.74
C TYR A 116 0.34 -11.06 -0.32
N THR A 117 1.09 -11.49 0.71
CA THR A 117 0.62 -11.46 2.10
C THR A 117 0.37 -10.04 2.62
N PHE A 118 1.15 -9.06 2.14
CA PHE A 118 0.90 -7.66 2.47
C PHE A 118 -0.35 -7.13 1.73
N ALA A 119 -0.57 -7.56 0.49
CA ALA A 119 -1.80 -7.27 -0.22
C ALA A 119 -3.02 -7.89 0.46
N GLU A 120 -2.95 -9.15 0.91
CA GLU A 120 -3.99 -9.82 1.72
C GLU A 120 -4.28 -9.04 2.99
N PHE A 121 -3.24 -8.65 3.74
CA PHE A 121 -3.40 -7.82 4.94
C PHE A 121 -4.17 -6.53 4.66
N LEU A 122 -3.87 -5.81 3.57
CA LEU A 122 -4.60 -4.61 3.18
C LEU A 122 -6.04 -4.91 2.74
N GLN A 123 -6.31 -6.10 2.20
CA GLN A 123 -7.68 -6.51 1.83
C GLN A 123 -8.55 -6.80 3.05
N GLU A 124 -7.96 -7.21 4.18
CA GLU A 124 -8.63 -7.44 5.47
C GLU A 124 -9.01 -6.14 6.21
N LYS A 125 -8.75 -4.97 5.62
CA LYS A 125 -9.17 -3.65 6.16
C LYS A 125 -10.38 -3.10 5.38
N PRO A 126 -11.63 -3.54 5.67
CA PRO A 126 -12.78 -3.35 4.79
C PRO A 126 -13.14 -1.88 4.54
N ALA A 127 -13.03 -1.02 5.56
CA ALA A 127 -13.37 0.40 5.43
C ALA A 127 -12.40 1.13 4.49
N ILE A 128 -11.10 0.85 4.62
CA ILE A 128 -10.03 1.46 3.81
C ILE A 128 -10.08 0.90 2.38
N LYS A 129 -10.26 -0.42 2.23
CA LYS A 129 -10.45 -1.09 0.94
C LYS A 129 -11.61 -0.48 0.16
N ARG A 130 -12.78 -0.33 0.79
CA ARG A 130 -13.97 0.23 0.15
C ARG A 130 -13.74 1.66 -0.33
N GLU A 131 -13.02 2.45 0.46
CA GLU A 131 -12.69 3.83 0.14
C GLU A 131 -11.73 3.94 -1.04
N ALA A 132 -10.64 3.16 -1.03
CA ALA A 132 -9.71 3.07 -2.15
C ALA A 132 -10.40 2.63 -3.45
N ALA A 133 -11.24 1.60 -3.39
CA ALA A 133 -11.98 1.12 -4.56
C ALA A 133 -12.95 2.18 -5.11
N LYS A 134 -13.64 2.92 -4.24
CA LYS A 134 -14.53 4.01 -4.65
C LYS A 134 -13.78 5.13 -5.36
N LEU A 135 -12.62 5.54 -4.84
CA LEU A 135 -11.79 6.58 -5.44
C LEU A 135 -11.28 6.16 -6.81
N LEU A 136 -10.81 4.92 -6.93
CA LEU A 136 -10.31 4.38 -8.20
C LEU A 136 -11.43 4.27 -9.25
N ALA A 137 -12.62 3.80 -8.86
CA ALA A 137 -13.78 3.77 -9.75
C ALA A 137 -14.16 5.17 -10.24
N ALA A 138 -14.26 6.15 -9.34
CA ALA A 138 -14.56 7.53 -9.71
C ALA A 138 -13.51 8.14 -10.65
N LYS A 139 -12.23 7.79 -10.50
CA LYS A 139 -11.17 8.22 -11.43
C LYS A 139 -11.35 7.59 -12.81
N ASN A 140 -11.66 6.29 -12.87
CA ASN A 140 -11.88 5.58 -14.13
C ASN A 140 -13.11 6.13 -14.88
N ASP A 141 -14.19 6.44 -14.17
CA ASP A 141 -15.39 7.05 -14.76
C ASP A 141 -15.08 8.40 -15.40
N ARG A 142 -14.32 9.28 -14.71
CA ARG A 142 -13.89 10.57 -15.26
C ARG A 142 -13.01 10.44 -16.50
N ILE A 143 -12.12 9.46 -16.52
CA ILE A 143 -11.27 9.19 -17.70
C ILE A 143 -12.17 8.77 -18.87
N ARG A 144 -13.15 7.90 -18.62
CA ARG A 144 -14.10 7.45 -19.64
C ARG A 144 -14.93 8.59 -20.21
N GLU A 145 -15.46 9.46 -19.36
CA GLU A 145 -16.24 10.64 -19.76
C GLU A 145 -15.40 11.60 -20.61
N ALA A 146 -14.15 11.87 -20.23
CA ALA A 146 -13.25 12.73 -20.99
C ALA A 146 -12.94 12.17 -22.39
N LEU A 147 -12.74 10.86 -22.51
CA LEU A 147 -12.51 10.20 -23.80
C LEU A 147 -13.75 10.29 -24.71
N THR A 148 -14.95 10.15 -24.15
CA THR A 148 -16.20 10.26 -24.93
C THR A 148 -16.54 11.69 -25.37
N ALA A 149 -16.02 12.70 -24.66
CA ALA A 149 -16.25 14.11 -25.02
C ALA A 149 -15.36 14.56 -26.20
N ASP A 150 -14.12 14.06 -26.26
CA ASP A 150 -13.15 14.38 -27.32
C ASP A 150 -13.56 13.78 -28.69
N GLU A 151 -14.31 12.66 -28.68
CA GLU A 151 -14.86 12.04 -29.90
C GLU A 151 -16.10 12.79 -30.47
N GLY A 152 -16.71 13.70 -29.70
CA GLY A 152 -17.92 14.43 -30.10
C GLY A 152 -17.69 15.80 -30.75
N GLU A 153 -16.46 16.33 -30.72
CA GLU A 153 -16.10 17.65 -31.28
C GLU A 153 -15.52 17.57 -32.71
N GLY A 154 -15.47 16.38 -33.32
CA GLY A 154 -14.84 16.14 -34.63
C GLY A 154 -15.73 16.17 -35.88
N ASP A 155 -17.07 16.30 -35.73
CA ASP A 155 -18.03 16.11 -36.84
C ASP A 155 -18.81 17.39 -37.24
N GLU A 156 -18.33 18.59 -36.87
CA GLU A 156 -18.90 19.87 -37.34
C GLU A 156 -17.86 20.73 -38.11
N GLU A 157 -17.26 20.21 -39.19
CA GLU A 157 -16.72 21.06 -40.26
C GLU A 157 -17.06 20.47 -41.66
N GLU A 158 -18.04 21.13 -42.29
CA GLU A 158 -18.43 21.24 -43.72
C GLU A 158 -18.72 19.99 -44.59
#